data_AF-A0A519LJK2-F1
#
_entry.id   AF-A0A519LJK2-F1
#
_cell.length_a   1.000
_cell.length_b   1.000
_cell.length_c   1.000
_cell.angle_alpha   90.00
_cell.angle_beta   90.00
_cell.angle_gamma   90.00
#
_symmetry.space_group_name_H-M   'P 1'
#
loop_
_entity.id
_entity.type
_entity.pdbx_description
1 polymer ?
#
loop_
_entity_poly.entity_id
_entity_poly.type
_entity_poly.pdbx_seq_one_letter_code
_entity_poly.pdbx_strand_id
1 'polypeptide(L)'
;MEVNKICQFCGNRFVAQRTTTMCCSDTCSKKLYKKRKRDEKVLQVNKSVEVQEKGFDIEQIQRKEYLSIKEVMFLLDISRTSIYRMLKDGRLTKLEGFKAVRIRKADLDILFVGKEENNKTKQYILPYFSDDNYYTINDVLEEFNVSSGAFYHLCKKHNIPKIPKGKNVFVPKDLVNTIFNNE
;
A
#
# COMPACT_ATOMS: atom_id res chain seq x y z
N MET A 1 9.35 -67.55 14.01
CA MET A 1 8.22 -67.00 14.79
C MET A 1 7.17 -66.54 13.79
N GLU A 2 5.99 -67.14 13.80
CA GLU A 2 4.90 -66.77 12.90
C GLU A 2 3.92 -65.86 13.63
N VAL A 3 3.63 -64.70 13.05
CA VAL A 3 2.81 -63.66 13.69
C VAL A 3 1.60 -63.36 12.81
N ASN A 4 0.41 -63.47 13.39
CA ASN A 4 -0.83 -63.10 12.72
C ASN A 4 -0.97 -61.57 12.63
N LYS A 5 -1.17 -61.05 11.42
CA LYS A 5 -1.28 -59.62 11.13
C LYS A 5 -2.46 -59.32 10.21
N ILE A 6 -2.88 -58.06 10.20
CA ILE A 6 -3.85 -57.53 9.24
C ILE A 6 -3.10 -56.81 8.13
N CYS A 7 -3.41 -57.09 6.87
CA CYS A 7 -2.81 -56.43 5.73
C CYS A 7 -3.21 -54.95 5.70
N GLN A 8 -2.22 -54.05 5.65
CA GLN A 8 -2.44 -52.59 5.61
C GLN A 8 -3.14 -52.10 4.32
N PHE A 9 -3.25 -52.94 3.29
CA PHE A 9 -3.92 -52.57 2.03
C PHE A 9 -5.33 -53.14 1.91
N CYS A 10 -5.51 -54.46 2.06
CA CYS A 10 -6.80 -55.13 1.85
C CYS A 10 -7.57 -55.42 3.14
N GLY A 11 -6.97 -55.26 4.33
CA GLY A 11 -7.63 -55.53 5.60
C GLY A 11 -7.77 -57.01 5.97
N ASN A 12 -7.29 -57.93 5.13
CA ASN A 12 -7.37 -59.37 5.41
C ASN A 12 -6.33 -59.80 6.46
N ARG A 13 -6.68 -60.80 7.27
CA ARG A 13 -5.76 -61.47 8.20
C ARG A 13 -4.82 -62.40 7.44
N PHE A 14 -3.55 -62.40 7.79
CA PHE A 14 -2.54 -63.29 7.22
C PHE A 14 -1.45 -63.65 8.24
N VAL A 15 -0.76 -64.76 7.99
CA VAL A 15 0.37 -65.22 8.81
C VAL A 15 1.66 -64.65 8.23
N ALA A 16 2.41 -63.87 9.01
CA ALA A 16 3.68 -63.30 8.59
C ALA A 16 4.85 -64.05 9.23
N GLN A 17 5.86 -64.39 8.41
CA GLN A 17 7.12 -64.99 8.89
C GLN A 17 8.11 -63.96 9.42
N ARG A 18 7.92 -62.67 9.10
CA ARG A 18 8.78 -61.55 9.53
C ARG A 18 7.96 -60.48 10.24
N THR A 19 8.57 -59.87 11.26
CA THR A 19 7.99 -58.73 12.01
C THR A 19 7.83 -57.48 11.15
N THR A 20 8.58 -57.35 10.05
CA THR A 20 8.52 -56.21 9.13
C THR A 20 7.47 -56.33 8.02
N THR A 21 6.92 -57.52 7.77
CA THR A 21 5.93 -57.71 6.69
C THR A 21 4.61 -57.03 7.05
N MET A 22 4.15 -56.13 6.18
CA MET A 22 2.94 -55.30 6.37
C MET A 22 1.74 -55.74 5.52
N CYS A 23 1.95 -56.59 4.51
CA CYS A 23 0.92 -56.99 3.54
C CYS A 23 0.90 -58.50 3.33
N CYS A 24 -0.27 -59.03 2.93
CA CYS A 24 -0.47 -60.47 2.68
C CYS A 24 0.17 -60.97 1.37
N SER A 25 0.47 -60.09 0.42
CA SER A 25 1.03 -60.43 -0.89
C SER A 25 1.88 -59.30 -1.48
N ASP A 26 2.75 -59.62 -2.44
CA ASP A 26 3.51 -58.62 -3.20
C ASP A 26 2.60 -57.64 -3.97
N THR A 27 1.46 -58.13 -4.49
CA THR A 27 0.47 -57.28 -5.16
C THR A 27 -0.12 -56.24 -4.21
N CYS A 28 -0.41 -56.60 -2.95
CA CYS A 28 -0.86 -55.66 -1.93
C CYS A 28 0.23 -54.67 -1.54
N SER A 29 1.49 -55.11 -1.40
CA SER A 29 2.64 -54.23 -1.13
C SER A 29 2.84 -53.18 -2.23
N LYS A 30 2.78 -53.57 -3.51
CA LYS A 30 2.88 -52.66 -4.65
C LYS A 30 1.74 -51.65 -4.69
N LYS A 31 0.51 -52.08 -4.39
CA LYS A 31 -0.65 -51.19 -4.31
C LYS A 31 -0.53 -50.21 -3.14
N LEU A 32 -0.08 -50.67 -1.97
CA LEU A 32 0.17 -49.82 -0.80
C LEU A 32 1.25 -48.77 -1.09
N TYR A 33 2.34 -49.15 -1.76
CA TYR A 33 3.39 -48.21 -2.18
C TYR A 33 2.84 -47.11 -3.09
N LYS A 34 2.04 -47.48 -4.10
CA LYS A 34 1.40 -46.51 -5.02
C LYS A 34 0.41 -45.61 -4.29
N LYS A 35 -0.36 -46.15 -3.34
CA LYS A 35 -1.28 -45.36 -2.49
C LYS A 35 -0.51 -44.33 -1.66
N ARG A 36 0.53 -44.76 -0.93
CA ARG A 36 1.40 -43.86 -0.16
C ARG A 36 2.00 -42.74 -1.00
N LYS A 37 2.49 -43.05 -2.20
CA LYS A 37 3.05 -42.04 -3.12
C LYS A 37 2.00 -41.06 -3.66
N ARG A 38 0.74 -41.49 -3.80
CA ARG A 38 -0.37 -40.60 -4.16
C ARG A 38 -0.73 -39.70 -2.97
N ASP A 39 -0.87 -40.28 -1.78
CA ASP A 39 -1.22 -39.55 -0.56
C ASP A 39 -0.14 -38.52 -0.19
N GLU A 40 1.15 -38.83 -0.40
CA GLU A 40 2.27 -37.89 -0.25
C GLU A 40 2.13 -36.67 -1.18
N LYS A 41 1.72 -36.88 -2.44
CA LYS A 41 1.45 -35.78 -3.38
C LYS A 41 0.25 -34.94 -2.97
N VAL A 42 -0.83 -35.58 -2.53
CA VAL A 42 -2.03 -34.88 -2.04
C VAL A 42 -1.69 -34.04 -0.81
N LEU A 43 -0.90 -34.58 0.12
CA LEU A 43 -0.46 -33.86 1.32
C LEU A 43 0.40 -32.63 0.96
N GLN A 44 1.30 -32.74 -0.03
CA GLN A 44 2.09 -31.59 -0.50
C GLN A 44 1.23 -30.48 -1.09
N VAL A 45 0.22 -30.84 -1.88
CA VAL A 45 -0.72 -29.87 -2.46
C VAL A 45 -1.57 -29.23 -1.37
N ASN A 46 -2.17 -30.03 -0.48
CA ASN A 46 -2.99 -29.50 0.61
C ASN A 46 -2.20 -28.57 1.53
N LYS A 47 -0.94 -28.89 1.84
CA LYS A 47 -0.05 -28.01 2.61
C LYS A 47 0.21 -26.67 1.93
N SER A 48 0.28 -26.65 0.59
CA SER A 48 0.41 -25.39 -0.16
C SER A 48 -0.88 -24.56 -0.15
N VAL A 49 -2.05 -25.21 -0.10
CA VAL A 49 -3.36 -24.55 0.03
C VAL A 49 -3.57 -24.00 1.45
N GLU A 50 -3.24 -24.76 2.50
CA GLU A 50 -3.32 -24.27 3.90
C GLU A 50 -2.47 -23.01 4.14
N VAL A 51 -1.33 -22.88 3.44
CA VAL A 51 -0.49 -21.67 3.49
C VAL A 51 -1.11 -20.49 2.75
N GLN A 52 -2.00 -20.74 1.78
CA GLN A 52 -2.77 -19.70 1.11
C GLN A 52 -3.99 -19.28 1.92
N GLU A 53 -4.65 -20.22 2.61
CA GLU A 53 -5.85 -19.98 3.42
C GLU A 53 -5.53 -19.32 4.77
N LYS A 54 -4.36 -19.58 5.34
CA LYS A 54 -3.80 -18.72 6.41
C LYS A 54 -3.37 -17.40 5.77
N GLY A 55 -4.33 -16.52 5.54
CA GLY A 55 -4.09 -15.12 5.22
C GLY A 55 -3.08 -14.53 6.21
N PHE A 56 -2.39 -13.47 5.80
CA PHE A 56 -1.50 -12.79 6.73
C PHE A 56 -2.33 -12.19 7.88
N ASP A 57 -2.13 -12.67 9.11
CA ASP A 57 -2.74 -12.07 10.30
C ASP A 57 -2.26 -10.62 10.42
N ILE A 58 -3.20 -9.67 10.28
CA ILE A 58 -2.92 -8.23 10.33
C ILE A 58 -2.20 -7.86 11.64
N GLU A 59 -2.60 -8.45 12.76
CA GLU A 59 -1.99 -8.20 14.06
C GLU A 59 -0.53 -8.67 14.16
N GLN A 60 -0.16 -9.75 13.46
CA GLN A 60 1.23 -10.21 13.45
C GLN A 60 2.10 -9.29 12.60
N ILE A 61 1.55 -8.77 11.50
CA ILE A 61 2.23 -7.79 10.66
C ILE A 61 2.43 -6.48 11.42
N GLN A 62 1.39 -5.97 12.09
CA GLN A 62 1.46 -4.68 12.78
C GLN A 62 2.50 -4.64 13.91
N ARG A 63 2.76 -5.79 14.55
CA ARG A 63 3.79 -5.96 15.59
C ARG A 63 5.21 -5.95 15.04
N LYS A 64 5.42 -6.20 13.74
CA LYS A 64 6.76 -6.18 13.13
C LYS A 64 7.18 -4.75 12.82
N GLU A 65 8.41 -4.43 13.20
CA GLU A 65 9.05 -3.14 12.87
C GLU A 65 9.55 -3.09 11.42
N TYR A 66 9.93 -4.25 10.89
CA TYR A 66 10.50 -4.41 9.56
C TYR A 66 9.59 -5.28 8.69
N LEU A 67 9.13 -4.70 7.59
CA LEU A 67 8.14 -5.29 6.71
C LEU A 67 8.82 -5.80 5.42
N SER A 68 8.42 -6.99 4.99
CA SER A 68 8.74 -7.51 3.66
C SER A 68 7.83 -6.91 2.60
N ILE A 69 8.22 -6.99 1.33
CA ILE A 69 7.38 -6.50 0.22
C ILE A 69 5.98 -7.11 0.26
N LYS A 70 5.83 -8.40 0.55
CA LYS A 70 4.51 -9.05 0.61
C LYS A 70 3.63 -8.47 1.72
N GLU A 71 4.21 -8.18 2.88
CA GLU A 71 3.50 -7.57 3.99
C GLU A 71 3.13 -6.12 3.68
N VAL A 72 4.03 -5.36 3.04
CA VAL A 72 3.74 -3.98 2.58
C VAL A 72 2.64 -3.96 1.52
N MET A 73 2.65 -4.90 0.58
CA MET A 73 1.57 -5.04 -0.40
C MET A 73 0.23 -5.26 0.28
N PHE A 74 0.20 -6.13 1.29
CA PHE A 74 -1.01 -6.47 2.03
C PHE A 74 -1.50 -5.30 2.90
N LEU A 75 -0.59 -4.55 3.52
CA LEU A 75 -0.93 -3.39 4.35
C LEU A 75 -1.44 -2.20 3.55
N LEU A 76 -0.81 -1.90 2.41
CA LEU A 76 -1.13 -0.72 1.60
C LEU A 76 -2.11 -1.00 0.46
N ASP A 77 -2.41 -2.27 0.19
CA ASP A 77 -3.14 -2.74 -0.99
C ASP A 77 -2.52 -2.23 -2.31
N ILE A 78 -1.19 -2.38 -2.42
CA ILE A 78 -0.41 -1.88 -3.57
C ILE A 78 0.32 -3.03 -4.27
N SER A 79 0.43 -2.95 -5.60
CA SER A 79 1.18 -3.93 -6.39
C SER A 79 2.70 -3.89 -6.12
N ARG A 80 3.36 -5.05 -6.24
CA ARG A 80 4.83 -5.17 -6.12
C ARG A 80 5.57 -4.12 -6.96
N THR A 81 5.13 -3.94 -8.19
CA THR A 81 5.74 -3.01 -9.14
C THR A 81 5.73 -1.58 -8.64
N SER A 82 4.62 -1.16 -8.02
CA SER A 82 4.49 0.19 -7.47
C SER A 82 5.44 0.41 -6.29
N ILE A 83 5.61 -0.57 -5.42
CA ILE A 83 6.58 -0.52 -4.30
C ILE A 83 8.00 -0.39 -4.86
N TYR A 84 8.38 -1.20 -5.85
CA TYR A 84 9.69 -1.09 -6.49
C TYR A 84 9.90 0.24 -7.20
N ARG A 85 8.86 0.80 -7.84
CA ARG A 85 8.92 2.13 -8.44
C ARG A 85 9.17 3.20 -7.37
N MET A 86 8.46 3.15 -6.25
CA MET A 86 8.65 4.10 -5.13
C MET A 86 10.05 3.99 -4.51
N LEU A 87 10.62 2.79 -4.44
CA LEU A 87 12.02 2.58 -4.03
C LEU A 87 13.01 3.18 -5.03
N LYS A 88 12.74 3.03 -6.34
CA LYS A 88 13.58 3.62 -7.41
C LYS A 88 13.51 5.14 -7.42
N ASP A 89 12.33 5.69 -7.20
CA ASP A 89 12.09 7.14 -7.15
C ASP A 89 12.62 7.78 -5.85
N GLY A 90 13.12 6.97 -4.90
CA GLY A 90 13.61 7.45 -3.61
C GLY A 90 12.53 7.87 -2.62
N ARG A 91 11.25 7.60 -2.92
CA ARG A 91 10.11 7.88 -2.03
C ARG A 91 10.03 6.92 -0.84
N LEU A 92 10.61 5.73 -1.00
CA LEU A 92 10.76 4.73 0.05
C LEU A 92 12.23 4.34 0.16
N THR A 93 12.66 4.04 1.37
CA THR A 93 14.02 3.58 1.65
C THR A 93 14.02 2.09 1.97
N LYS A 94 14.98 1.35 1.41
CA LYS A 94 15.25 -0.04 1.78
C LYS A 94 16.30 -0.08 2.89
N LEU A 95 16.22 -1.07 3.77
CA LEU A 95 17.30 -1.37 4.68
C LEU A 95 18.52 -1.93 3.96
N GLU A 96 19.69 -1.50 4.40
CA GLU A 96 20.98 -2.01 3.95
C GLU A 96 21.35 -3.29 4.72
N GLY A 97 22.24 -4.10 4.15
CA GLY A 97 22.76 -5.31 4.79
C GLY A 97 21.94 -6.59 4.58
N PHE A 98 20.76 -6.53 3.94
CA PHE A 98 19.96 -7.71 3.63
C PHE A 98 19.88 -7.99 2.13
N LYS A 99 19.99 -9.27 1.74
CA LYS A 99 19.76 -9.72 0.35
C LYS A 99 18.32 -9.51 -0.10
N ALA A 100 17.37 -9.55 0.84
CA ALA A 100 15.96 -9.30 0.59
C ALA A 100 15.60 -7.87 1.00
N VAL A 101 14.67 -7.24 0.26
CA VAL A 101 14.17 -5.91 0.56
C VAL A 101 13.36 -5.94 1.85
N ARG A 102 13.78 -5.13 2.82
CA ARG A 102 13.07 -4.85 4.08
C ARG A 102 12.85 -3.36 4.18
N ILE A 103 11.65 -2.96 4.57
CA ILE A 103 11.23 -1.56 4.70
C ILE A 103 10.87 -1.33 6.17
N ARG A 104 11.31 -0.22 6.75
CA ARG A 104 10.90 0.16 8.12
C ARG A 104 9.47 0.65 8.10
N LYS A 105 8.71 0.31 9.14
CA LYS A 105 7.34 0.82 9.31
C LYS A 105 7.30 2.36 9.31
N ALA A 106 8.26 3.00 9.97
CA ALA A 106 8.38 4.46 9.98
C ALA A 106 8.52 5.08 8.57
N ASP A 107 9.23 4.42 7.66
CA ASP A 107 9.42 4.92 6.28
C ASP A 107 8.09 4.92 5.49
N LEU A 108 7.14 4.05 5.86
CA LEU A 108 5.79 4.02 5.29
C LEU A 108 4.93 5.14 5.85
N ASP A 109 5.05 5.45 7.14
CA ASP A 109 4.27 6.52 7.80
C ASP A 109 4.61 7.89 7.19
N ILE A 110 5.87 8.11 6.80
CA ILE A 110 6.32 9.33 6.10
C ILE A 110 5.52 9.60 4.81
N LEU A 111 5.08 8.55 4.10
CA LEU A 111 4.29 8.70 2.86
C LEU A 111 2.94 9.37 3.11
N PHE A 112 2.40 9.25 4.32
CA PHE A 112 1.09 9.81 4.68
C PHE A 112 1.22 11.23 5.22
N VAL A 113 2.31 11.55 5.94
CA VAL A 113 2.55 12.89 6.51
C VAL A 113 2.63 13.96 5.42
N GLY A 114 3.35 13.71 4.32
CA GLY A 114 3.49 14.69 3.23
C GLY A 114 2.20 15.02 2.47
N LYS A 115 1.13 14.21 2.63
CA LYS A 115 -0.16 14.47 1.96
C LYS A 115 -0.98 15.54 2.68
N GLU A 116 -0.80 15.72 3.98
CA GLU A 116 -1.55 16.70 4.76
C GLU A 116 -1.11 18.14 4.45
N GLU A 117 0.18 18.35 4.16
CA GLU A 117 0.71 19.68 3.84
C GLU A 117 0.26 20.19 2.47
N ASN A 118 0.14 19.29 1.48
CA ASN A 118 -0.31 19.64 0.13
C ASN A 118 -1.83 19.96 0.06
N ASN A 119 -2.61 19.53 1.06
CA ASN A 119 -4.04 19.84 1.16
C ASN A 119 -4.36 21.03 2.07
N LYS A 120 -3.35 21.72 2.62
CA LYS A 120 -3.58 23.03 3.24
C LYS A 120 -3.89 24.02 2.13
N THR A 121 -5.16 24.13 1.74
CA THR A 121 -5.67 25.32 1.06
C THR A 121 -5.17 26.50 1.88
N LYS A 122 -4.36 27.41 1.30
CA LYS A 122 -3.87 28.59 2.03
C LYS A 122 -5.10 29.29 2.65
N GLN A 123 -5.25 29.18 3.97
CA GLN A 123 -6.30 29.86 4.69
C GLN A 123 -5.84 31.31 4.87
N TYR A 124 -6.42 32.22 4.08
CA TYR A 124 -6.15 33.64 4.21
C TYR A 124 -6.96 34.18 5.39
N ILE A 125 -6.29 34.80 6.36
CA ILE A 125 -6.95 35.63 7.36
C ILE A 125 -7.30 36.94 6.64
N LEU A 126 -8.56 37.09 6.23
CA LEU A 126 -9.03 38.27 5.51
C LEU A 126 -9.17 39.45 6.49
N PRO A 127 -8.60 40.63 6.17
CA PRO A 127 -8.85 41.85 6.94
C PRO A 127 -10.34 42.20 6.94
N TYR A 128 -10.79 42.93 7.96
CA TYR A 128 -12.14 43.51 7.99
C TYR A 128 -12.40 44.29 6.69
N PHE A 129 -13.59 44.11 6.12
CA PHE A 129 -13.96 44.76 4.87
C PHE A 129 -14.06 46.29 5.09
N SER A 130 -13.00 47.00 4.73
CA SER A 130 -13.01 48.45 4.49
C SER A 130 -12.49 48.72 3.08
N ASP A 131 -12.95 49.81 2.49
CA ASP A 131 -12.55 50.19 1.13
C ASP A 131 -11.02 50.47 1.03
N ASP A 132 -10.35 50.72 2.16
CA ASP A 132 -8.90 50.91 2.21
C ASP A 132 -8.10 49.62 2.04
N ASN A 133 -8.66 48.45 2.37
CA ASN A 133 -7.94 47.16 2.40
C ASN A 133 -8.17 46.28 1.17
N TYR A 134 -9.08 46.67 0.28
CA TYR A 134 -9.45 45.90 -0.91
C TYR A 134 -9.31 46.73 -2.19
N TYR A 135 -8.88 46.12 -3.29
CA TYR A 135 -8.97 46.69 -4.63
C TYR A 135 -10.18 46.14 -5.38
N THR A 136 -10.79 46.98 -6.21
CA THR A 136 -11.67 46.52 -7.28
C THR A 136 -10.82 45.96 -8.43
N ILE A 137 -11.38 45.06 -9.23
CA ILE A 137 -10.68 44.57 -10.44
C ILE A 137 -10.17 45.73 -11.31
N ASN A 138 -10.98 46.76 -11.55
CA ASN A 138 -10.57 47.90 -12.38
C ASN A 138 -9.36 48.63 -11.79
N ASP A 139 -9.38 48.88 -10.48
CA ASP A 139 -8.27 49.53 -9.76
C ASP A 139 -6.96 48.74 -9.91
N VAL A 140 -7.00 47.41 -9.86
CA VAL A 140 -5.80 46.57 -10.07
C VAL A 140 -5.29 46.66 -11.50
N LEU A 141 -6.19 46.70 -12.49
CA LEU A 141 -5.80 46.79 -13.90
C LEU A 141 -5.15 48.14 -14.21
N GLU A 142 -5.65 49.22 -13.61
CA GLU A 142 -5.13 50.57 -13.76
C GLU A 142 -3.81 50.77 -13.00
N GLU A 143 -3.72 50.33 -11.74
CA GLU A 143 -2.54 50.52 -10.88
C GLU A 143 -1.34 49.68 -11.33
N PHE A 144 -1.58 48.42 -11.74
CA PHE A 144 -0.51 47.49 -12.12
C PHE A 144 -0.33 47.34 -13.63
N ASN A 145 -1.13 48.05 -14.44
CA ASN A 145 -1.09 48.02 -15.90
C ASN A 145 -1.12 46.60 -16.50
N VAL A 146 -1.96 45.74 -15.94
CA VAL A 146 -2.08 44.31 -16.29
C VAL A 146 -3.34 44.06 -17.10
N SER A 147 -3.28 43.13 -18.06
CA SER A 147 -4.47 42.68 -18.81
C SER A 147 -5.41 41.87 -17.91
N SER A 148 -6.72 42.04 -18.08
CA SER A 148 -7.75 41.32 -17.32
C SER A 148 -7.52 39.80 -17.31
N GLY A 149 -7.17 39.22 -18.44
CA GLY A 149 -6.84 37.80 -18.55
C GLY A 149 -5.63 37.39 -17.70
N ALA A 150 -4.54 38.17 -17.75
CA ALA A 150 -3.33 37.91 -16.97
C ALA A 150 -3.61 37.97 -15.46
N PHE A 151 -4.42 38.95 -15.01
CA PHE A 151 -4.85 39.05 -13.63
C PHE A 151 -5.68 37.84 -13.17
N TYR A 152 -6.62 37.37 -13.99
CA TYR A 152 -7.39 36.16 -13.69
C TYR A 152 -6.50 34.91 -13.60
N HIS A 153 -5.50 34.78 -14.46
CA HIS A 153 -4.51 33.71 -14.40
C HIS A 153 -3.66 33.78 -13.12
N LEU A 154 -3.19 34.96 -12.72
CA LEU A 154 -2.46 35.18 -11.47
C LEU A 154 -3.32 34.82 -10.24
N CYS A 155 -4.58 35.24 -10.23
CA CYS A 155 -5.53 34.86 -9.17
C CYS A 155 -5.66 33.33 -9.02
N LYS A 156 -5.72 32.60 -10.14
CA LYS A 156 -5.83 31.13 -10.16
C LYS A 156 -4.54 30.44 -9.75
N LYS A 157 -3.38 30.99 -10.13
CA LYS A 157 -2.06 30.46 -9.79
C LYS A 157 -1.73 30.61 -8.30
N HIS A 158 -2.12 31.74 -7.71
CA HIS A 158 -1.81 32.07 -6.32
C HIS A 158 -2.97 31.81 -5.34
N ASN A 159 -4.11 31.26 -5.79
CA ASN A 159 -5.33 31.01 -5.01
C ASN A 159 -5.85 32.24 -4.24
N ILE A 160 -5.84 33.42 -4.87
CA ILE A 160 -6.26 34.67 -4.22
C ILE A 160 -7.78 34.62 -3.93
N PRO A 161 -8.23 34.93 -2.69
CA PRO A 161 -9.65 35.00 -2.36
C PRO A 161 -10.33 36.16 -3.10
N LYS A 162 -11.49 35.88 -3.70
CA LYS A 162 -12.31 36.86 -4.42
C LYS A 162 -13.62 37.02 -3.70
N ILE A 163 -13.98 38.27 -3.38
CA ILE A 163 -15.22 38.58 -2.67
C ILE A 163 -16.15 39.30 -3.65
N PRO A 164 -17.18 38.62 -4.20
CA PRO A 164 -18.18 39.29 -5.03
C PRO A 164 -19.10 40.13 -4.14
N LYS A 165 -19.20 41.44 -4.41
CA LYS A 165 -20.11 42.34 -3.71
C LYS A 165 -20.85 43.20 -4.74
N GLY A 166 -22.07 42.78 -5.07
CA GLY A 166 -22.89 43.44 -6.09
C GLY A 166 -22.32 43.25 -7.50
N LYS A 167 -22.14 44.36 -8.24
CA LYS A 167 -21.60 44.34 -9.61
C LYS A 167 -20.07 44.23 -9.67
N ASN A 168 -19.39 44.44 -8.55
CA ASN A 168 -17.94 44.51 -8.45
C ASN A 168 -17.39 43.29 -7.70
N VAL A 169 -16.15 42.94 -8.00
CA VAL A 169 -15.40 41.87 -7.33
C VAL A 169 -14.19 42.51 -6.65
N PHE A 170 -14.02 42.20 -5.36
CA PHE A 170 -12.99 42.77 -4.51
C PHE A 170 -11.89 41.75 -4.22
N VAL A 171 -10.65 42.23 -4.16
CA VAL A 171 -9.45 41.43 -3.90
C VAL A 171 -8.57 42.13 -2.85
N PRO A 172 -8.00 41.42 -1.86
CA PRO A 172 -7.19 42.05 -0.81
C PRO A 172 -5.92 42.71 -1.37
N LYS A 173 -5.66 43.97 -0.98
CA LYS A 173 -4.49 44.73 -1.46
C LYS A 173 -3.16 44.07 -1.09
N ASP A 174 -3.04 43.55 0.13
CA ASP A 174 -1.80 42.93 0.62
C ASP A 174 -1.33 41.77 -0.25
N LEU A 175 -2.28 40.93 -0.70
CA LEU A 175 -1.98 39.77 -1.54
C LEU A 175 -1.61 40.17 -2.97
N VAL A 176 -2.32 41.18 -3.51
CA VAL A 176 -2.03 41.72 -4.84
C VAL A 176 -0.64 42.35 -4.85
N ASN A 177 -0.37 43.26 -3.91
CA ASN A 177 0.93 43.93 -3.77
C ASN A 177 2.07 42.93 -3.55
N THR A 178 1.87 41.86 -2.77
CA THR A 178 2.90 40.83 -2.56
C THR A 178 3.22 40.06 -3.85
N ILE A 179 2.25 39.87 -4.74
CA ILE A 179 2.47 39.17 -6.01
C ILE A 179 3.21 40.07 -6.99
N PHE A 180 2.85 41.36 -7.05
CA PHE A 180 3.43 42.31 -7.99
C PHE A 180 4.75 42.96 -7.52
N ASN A 181 5.02 43.03 -6.21
CA ASN A 181 6.29 43.54 -5.66
C ASN A 181 7.41 42.48 -5.60
N ASN A 182 7.09 41.20 -5.81
CA ASN A 182 8.07 40.09 -5.84
C ASN A 182 8.50 39.72 -7.27
N GLU A 183 8.15 40.55 -8.26
CA GLU A 183 8.64 40.52 -9.64
C GLU A 183 9.57 41.73 -9.87
#